data_AF-A0A6A3XRS5-F1
#
_entry.id   AF-A0A6A3XRS5-F1
#
_cell.length_a   1.000
_cell.length_b   1.000
_cell.length_c   1.000
_cell.angle_alpha   90.00
_cell.angle_beta   90.00
_cell.angle_gamma   90.00
#
_symmetry.space_group_name_H-M   'P 1'
#
loop_
_entity.id
_entity.type
_entity.pdbx_description
1 polymer ?
#
loop_
_entity_poly.entity_id
_entity_poly.type
_entity_poly.pdbx_seq_one_letter_code
_entity_poly.pdbx_strand_id
1 'polypeptide(L)'
;MRQKSNESAMEFFYRLNEAAVKAGIRYKKGKKDSAHHIKRFIKNLRDQQLKAILRNTRFHNLDDLEYVLQQDEDLGLDGDGSSRDAKIERTLA
;
A
#
# COMPACT_ATOMS: atom_id res chain seq x y z
N MET A 1 8.82 -4.28 -10.41
CA MET A 1 7.92 -3.31 -11.08
C MET A 1 7.77 -2.09 -10.21
N ARG A 2 7.77 -0.90 -10.81
CA ARG A 2 7.52 0.37 -10.12
C ARG A 2 6.08 0.81 -10.34
N GLN A 3 5.55 1.62 -9.44
CA GLN A 3 4.25 2.25 -9.64
C GLN A 3 4.31 3.19 -10.86
N LYS A 4 3.28 3.18 -11.72
CA LYS A 4 3.09 4.08 -12.86
C LYS A 4 2.63 5.46 -12.37
N SER A 5 2.71 6.50 -13.20
CA SER A 5 2.28 7.86 -12.79
C SER A 5 0.77 8.01 -12.69
N ASN A 6 0.03 7.20 -13.45
CA ASN A 6 -1.41 7.30 -13.61
C ASN A 6 -2.17 6.23 -12.84
N GLU A 7 -1.52 5.49 -11.93
CA GLU A 7 -2.18 4.45 -11.14
C GLU A 7 -2.16 4.82 -9.67
N SER A 8 -3.26 4.57 -8.97
CA SER A 8 -3.36 4.70 -7.51
C SER A 8 -2.46 3.69 -6.80
N ALA A 9 -2.31 3.84 -5.47
CA ALA A 9 -1.60 2.84 -4.67
C ALA A 9 -2.32 1.49 -4.68
N MET A 10 -3.66 1.49 -4.69
CA MET A 10 -4.51 0.30 -4.78
C MET A 10 -4.38 -0.40 -6.15
N GLU A 11 -4.47 0.35 -7.25
CA GLU A 11 -4.29 -0.20 -8.60
C GLU A 11 -2.89 -0.82 -8.76
N PHE A 12 -1.86 -0.14 -8.23
CA PHE A 12 -0.51 -0.68 -8.19
C PHE A 12 -0.41 -1.98 -7.39
N PHE A 13 -1.08 -2.06 -6.24
CA PHE A 13 -1.12 -3.26 -5.40
C PHE A 13 -1.69 -4.45 -6.15
N TYR A 14 -2.84 -4.30 -6.79
CA TYR A 14 -3.46 -5.38 -7.58
C TYR A 14 -2.62 -5.76 -8.80
N ARG A 15 -2.05 -4.80 -9.52
CA ARG A 15 -1.16 -5.09 -10.64
C ARG A 15 0.09 -5.85 -10.21
N LEU A 16 0.64 -5.53 -9.04
CA LEU A 16 1.77 -6.25 -8.45
C LEU A 16 1.40 -7.67 -8.04
N ASN A 17 0.20 -7.88 -7.50
CA ASN A 17 -0.35 -9.20 -7.17
C ASN A 17 -0.49 -10.06 -8.43
N GLU A 18 -1.09 -9.51 -9.49
CA GLU A 18 -1.20 -10.19 -10.79
C GLU A 18 0.16 -10.59 -11.37
N ALA A 19 1.14 -9.68 -11.34
CA ALA A 19 2.48 -9.94 -11.85
C ALA A 19 3.17 -11.06 -11.06
N ALA A 20 2.94 -11.14 -9.74
CA ALA A 20 3.45 -12.22 -8.91
C ALA A 20 2.83 -13.57 -9.29
N VAL A 21 1.50 -13.62 -9.51
CA VAL A 21 0.82 -14.84 -10.00
C VAL A 21 1.37 -15.28 -11.34
N LYS A 22 1.49 -14.36 -12.31
CA LYS A 22 2.04 -14.63 -13.64
C LYS A 22 3.49 -15.14 -13.59
N ALA A 23 4.25 -14.72 -12.59
CA ALA A 23 5.62 -15.18 -12.34
C ALA A 23 5.72 -16.46 -11.48
N GLY A 24 4.60 -17.08 -11.10
CA GLY A 24 4.59 -18.28 -10.23
C GLY A 24 5.00 -18.01 -8.77
N ILE A 25 4.99 -16.75 -8.34
CA ILE A 25 5.35 -16.35 -6.99
C ILE A 25 4.14 -16.55 -6.07
N ARG A 26 4.29 -17.41 -5.06
CA ARG A 26 3.24 -17.70 -4.07
C ARG A 26 3.26 -16.72 -2.89
N TYR A 27 2.98 -15.45 -3.16
CA TYR A 27 3.07 -14.36 -2.17
C TYR A 27 2.08 -14.45 -0.99
N LYS A 28 1.00 -15.24 -1.12
CA LYS A 28 0.03 -15.53 -0.05
C LYS A 28 0.29 -16.83 0.73
N LYS A 29 1.34 -17.60 0.40
CA LYS A 29 1.53 -18.95 0.97
C LYS A 29 1.89 -18.97 2.46
N GLY A 30 2.54 -17.91 2.95
CA GLY A 30 2.92 -17.83 4.35
C GLY A 30 3.43 -16.46 4.74
N LYS A 31 3.56 -16.25 6.06
CA LYS A 31 3.92 -14.95 6.66
C LYS A 31 5.19 -14.32 6.07
N LYS A 32 6.22 -15.13 5.80
CA LYS A 32 7.48 -14.65 5.20
C LYS A 32 7.28 -14.17 3.76
N ASP A 33 6.51 -14.91 2.96
CA ASP A 33 6.23 -14.58 1.56
C ASP A 33 5.40 -13.30 1.47
N SER A 34 4.37 -13.19 2.31
CA SER A 34 3.53 -12.00 2.41
C SER A 34 4.33 -10.78 2.85
N ALA A 35 5.16 -10.91 3.89
CA ALA A 35 6.04 -9.82 4.33
C ALA A 35 7.04 -9.37 3.24
N HIS A 36 7.60 -10.31 2.47
CA HIS A 36 8.48 -9.98 1.34
C HIS A 36 7.72 -9.20 0.26
N HIS A 37 6.51 -9.64 -0.05
CA HIS A 37 5.67 -9.01 -1.07
C HIS A 37 5.23 -7.60 -0.66
N ILE A 38 4.83 -7.40 0.59
CA ILE A 38 4.52 -6.08 1.16
C ILE A 38 5.74 -5.15 1.11
N LYS A 39 6.92 -5.64 1.50
CA LYS A 39 8.16 -4.85 1.39
C LYS A 39 8.46 -4.44 -0.06
N ARG A 40 8.19 -5.32 -1.02
CA ARG A 40 8.34 -5.04 -2.45
C ARG A 40 7.35 -3.98 -2.92
N PHE A 41 6.09 -4.04 -2.49
CA PHE A 41 5.09 -3.00 -2.74
C PHE A 41 5.59 -1.64 -2.22
N ILE A 42 5.86 -1.55 -0.92
CA ILE A 42 6.30 -0.31 -0.26
C ILE A 42 7.55 0.26 -0.95
N LYS A 43 8.56 -0.56 -1.25
CA LYS A 43 9.79 -0.11 -1.93
C LYS A 43 9.49 0.62 -3.25
N ASN A 44 8.51 0.14 -4.00
CA ASN A 44 8.22 0.57 -5.37
C ASN A 44 7.09 1.60 -5.50
N LEU A 45 6.50 2.01 -4.36
CA LEU A 45 5.50 3.07 -4.28
C LEU A 45 6.11 4.46 -4.59
N ARG A 46 5.36 5.29 -5.31
CA ARG A 46 5.75 6.66 -5.68
C ARG A 46 5.41 7.69 -4.62
N ASP A 47 4.24 7.56 -3.98
CA ASP A 47 3.83 8.45 -2.89
C ASP A 47 4.81 8.29 -1.71
N GLN A 48 5.57 9.34 -1.41
CA GLN A 48 6.58 9.29 -0.34
C GLN A 48 5.96 9.37 1.05
N GLN A 49 4.82 10.06 1.20
CA GLN A 49 4.14 10.22 2.47
C GLN A 49 3.47 8.89 2.87
N LEU A 50 2.69 8.30 1.96
CA LEU A 50 2.11 6.97 2.17
C LEU A 50 3.22 5.92 2.38
N LYS A 51 4.31 5.98 1.62
CA LYS A 51 5.47 5.09 1.82
C LYS A 51 6.06 5.21 3.22
N ALA A 52 6.15 6.41 3.80
CA ALA A 52 6.65 6.61 5.16
C ALA A 52 5.71 6.00 6.20
N ILE A 53 4.39 6.21 6.04
CA ILE A 53 3.37 5.61 6.91
C ILE A 53 3.46 4.08 6.87
N LEU A 54 3.40 3.49 5.69
CA LEU A 54 3.42 2.03 5.52
C LEU A 54 4.71 1.37 6.04
N ARG A 55 5.84 2.09 6.10
CA ARG A 55 7.09 1.57 6.69
C ARG A 55 7.01 1.41 8.21
N ASN A 56 6.21 2.24 8.87
CA ASN A 56 6.04 2.24 10.32
C ASN A 56 4.84 1.39 10.76
N THR A 57 3.96 1.01 9.83
CA THR A 57 2.82 0.12 10.08
C THR A 57 3.26 -1.35 10.14
N ARG A 58 2.72 -2.09 11.11
CA ARG A 58 2.89 -3.55 11.20
C ARG A 58 1.75 -4.25 10.46
N PHE A 59 2.09 -5.02 9.43
CA PHE A 59 1.15 -5.86 8.70
C PHE A 59 1.33 -7.33 9.08
N HIS A 60 0.24 -8.01 9.41
CA HIS A 60 0.20 -9.45 9.65
C HIS A 60 0.02 -10.24 8.35
N ASN A 61 -0.74 -9.68 7.41
CA ASN A 61 -1.03 -10.28 6.10
C ASN A 61 -1.23 -9.17 5.05
N LEU A 62 -1.69 -9.56 3.86
CA LEU A 62 -1.95 -8.64 2.75
C LEU A 62 -3.28 -7.91 2.88
N ASP A 63 -4.23 -8.49 3.61
CA ASP A 63 -5.56 -7.93 3.81
C ASP A 63 -5.44 -6.68 4.72
N ASP A 64 -4.54 -6.69 5.71
CA ASP A 64 -4.21 -5.51 6.52
C ASP A 64 -3.65 -4.36 5.64
N LEU A 65 -2.82 -4.69 4.64
CA LEU A 65 -2.28 -3.69 3.72
C LEU A 65 -3.40 -3.14 2.83
N GLU A 66 -4.21 -4.02 2.26
CA GLU A 66 -5.36 -3.65 1.42
C GLU A 66 -6.34 -2.74 2.16
N TYR A 67 -6.62 -3.04 3.43
CA TYR A 67 -7.45 -2.19 4.30
C TYR A 67 -6.89 -0.77 4.44
N VAL A 68 -5.59 -0.63 4.72
CA VAL A 68 -4.95 0.70 4.83
C VAL A 68 -4.98 1.45 3.50
N LEU A 69 -4.80 0.75 2.38
CA LEU A 69 -4.90 1.36 1.05
C LEU A 69 -6.32 1.83 0.73
N GLN A 70 -7.34 1.08 1.14
CA GLN A 70 -8.73 1.50 0.98
C GLN A 70 -9.01 2.77 1.78
N GLN A 71 -8.51 2.85 3.03
CA GLN A 71 -8.64 4.07 3.83
C GLN A 71 -7.93 5.27 3.18
N ASP A 72 -6.73 5.09 2.61
CA ASP A 72 -6.02 6.18 1.91
C ASP A 72 -6.80 6.68 0.67
N GLU A 73 -7.42 5.78 -0.09
CA GLU A 73 -8.28 6.16 -1.22
C GLU A 73 -9.54 6.89 -0.75
N ASP A 74 -10.27 6.35 0.23
CA ASP A 74 -11.50 6.95 0.76
C ASP A 74 -11.22 8.36 1.33
N LEU A 75 -10.13 8.51 2.09
CA LEU A 75 -9.70 9.81 2.62
C LEU A 75 -9.25 10.79 1.52
N GLY A 76 -8.76 10.28 0.39
CA GLY A 76 -8.41 11.06 -0.79
C GLY A 76 -9.61 11.54 -1.61
N LEU A 77 -10.77 10.87 -1.49
CA LEU A 77 -12.01 11.23 -2.17
C LEU A 77 -12.78 12.33 -1.42
N ASP A 78 -12.63 12.40 -0.09
CA ASP A 78 -13.35 13.35 0.78
C ASP A 78 -12.60 14.68 1.03
N GLY A 79 -11.36 14.82 0.55
CA GLY A 79 -10.50 15.97 0.81
C GLY A 79 -10.22 16.81 -0.43
N ASP A 80 -10.84 17.99 -0.51
CA ASP A 80 -10.25 19.14 -1.19
C ASP A 80 -8.75 19.19 -0.84
N GLY A 81 -7.90 19.33 -1.87
CA GLY A 81 -6.47 18.97 -1.90
C GLY A 81 -5.54 19.76 -0.97
N SER A 82 -6.04 20.33 0.11
CA SER A 82 -5.26 20.99 1.15
C SER A 82 -5.22 20.11 2.41
N SER A 83 -4.05 19.50 2.62
CA SER A 83 -3.57 18.93 3.87
C SER A 83 -3.95 17.47 4.18
N ARG A 84 -3.31 16.56 3.45
CA ARG A 84 -2.97 15.21 3.98
C ARG A 84 -2.06 15.30 5.23
N ASP A 85 -1.39 16.43 5.41
CA ASP A 85 -0.50 16.71 6.55
C ASP A 85 -1.21 16.94 7.89
N ALA A 86 -2.45 17.46 7.90
CA ALA A 86 -3.14 17.83 9.14
C ALA A 86 -3.88 16.68 9.86
N LYS A 87 -4.07 15.52 9.23
CA LYS A 87 -5.00 14.49 9.74
C LYS A 87 -4.37 13.20 10.25
N ILE A 88 -3.06 13.02 10.11
CA ILE A 88 -2.35 11.83 10.60
C ILE A 88 -2.31 11.78 12.14
N GLU A 89 -2.35 12.92 12.84
CA GLU A 89 -2.39 12.96 14.31
C GLU A 89 -3.69 12.39 14.92
N ARG A 90 -4.79 12.34 14.18
CA ARG A 90 -6.10 11.91 14.74
C ARG A 90 -6.36 10.41 14.70
N THR A 91 -5.60 9.65 13.91
CA THR A 91 -5.85 8.20 13.74
C THR A 91 -4.95 7.33 14.63
N LEU A 92 -3.95 7.94 15.29
CA LEU A 92 -2.95 7.24 16.11
C LEU A 92 -2.90 7.75 17.57
N ALA A 93 -3.88 8.56 18.01
CA ALA A 93 -4.02 9.05 19.38
C ALA A 93 -5.09 8.27 20.14
#